data_AF-A0AAW2KZT8-F1
#
_entry.id   AF-A0AAW2KZT8-F1
#
_cell.length_a   1.000
_cell.length_b   1.000
_cell.length_c   1.000
_cell.angle_alpha   90.00
_cell.angle_beta   90.00
_cell.angle_gamma   90.00
#
_symmetry.space_group_name_H-M   'P 1'
#
loop_
_entity.id
_entity.type
_entity.pdbx_description
1 polymer ?
#
loop_
_entity_poly.entity_id
_entity_poly.type
_entity_poly.pdbx_seq_one_letter_code
_entity_poly.pdbx_strand_id
1 'polypeptide(L)'
;MNTDRSWMWRRLDNNGYLLDEFVERVDQEFLNFAFANPKFVSHGQIKCPCTKCDNRKFLSRKDVHLHIVRNGFIRGYDIWYAHGESLNMRNDACGSLSVSNEEGSRYRAMNFVLSCFCWYL
;
A
#
# COMPACT_ATOMS: atom_id res chain seq x y z
N MET A 1 -15.44 -7.29 5.44
CA MET A 1 -14.59 -6.81 6.56
C MET A 1 -14.53 -5.30 6.49
N ASN A 2 -14.65 -4.64 7.65
CA ASN A 2 -14.80 -3.19 7.75
C ASN A 2 -13.61 -2.48 7.07
N THR A 3 -13.90 -1.83 5.94
CA THR A 3 -12.95 -1.21 5.01
C THR A 3 -12.64 0.22 5.41
N ASP A 4 -12.90 0.59 6.66
CA ASP A 4 -12.69 1.93 7.17
C ASP A 4 -11.18 2.22 7.32
N ARG A 5 -10.62 2.83 6.28
CA ARG A 5 -9.28 3.39 6.25
C ARG A 5 -9.26 4.90 6.45
N SER A 6 -10.35 5.48 6.96
CA SER A 6 -10.38 6.92 7.28
C SER A 6 -9.25 7.33 8.22
N TRP A 7 -8.79 6.41 9.08
CA TRP A 7 -7.64 6.60 9.95
C TRP A 7 -6.38 7.00 9.19
N MET A 8 -6.15 6.52 7.96
CA MET A 8 -4.96 6.85 7.16
C MET A 8 -4.84 8.36 6.90
N TRP A 9 -5.97 9.06 6.91
CA TRP A 9 -6.05 10.50 6.63
C TRP A 9 -6.21 11.35 7.90
N ARG A 10 -6.36 10.71 9.06
CA ARG A 10 -6.46 11.36 10.39
C ARG A 10 -5.14 11.25 11.14
N ARG A 11 -4.11 11.93 10.64
CA ARG A 11 -2.79 11.94 11.29
C ARG A 11 -2.76 12.79 12.56
N LEU A 12 -3.39 13.96 12.51
CA LEU A 12 -3.38 14.94 13.59
C LEU A 12 -4.80 15.18 14.11
N ASP A 13 -4.93 15.52 15.39
CA ASP A 13 -6.16 16.02 15.97
C ASP A 13 -6.42 17.50 15.59
N ASN A 14 -7.52 18.06 16.09
CA ASN A 14 -7.89 19.46 15.85
C ASN A 14 -6.87 20.48 16.41
N ASN A 15 -6.02 20.06 17.34
CA ASN A 15 -5.00 20.90 17.96
C ASN A 15 -3.62 20.71 17.31
N GLY A 16 -3.50 19.82 16.33
CA GLY A 16 -2.24 19.50 15.65
C GLY A 16 -1.37 18.44 16.35
N TYR A 17 -1.89 17.74 17.36
CA TYR A 17 -1.21 16.62 18.02
C TYR A 17 -1.36 15.34 17.21
N LEU A 18 -0.32 14.50 17.24
CA LEU A 18 -0.33 13.20 16.60
C LEU A 18 -1.35 12.29 17.29
N LEU A 19 -2.22 11.65 16.51
CA LEU A 19 -3.21 10.72 17.04
C LEU A 19 -2.58 9.35 17.30
N ASP A 20 -2.75 8.81 18.50
CA ASP A 20 -2.28 7.47 18.85
C ASP A 20 -2.92 6.40 17.94
N GLU A 21 -4.20 6.55 17.63
CA GLU A 21 -4.90 5.68 16.66
C GLU A 21 -4.18 5.63 15.31
N PHE A 22 -3.68 6.77 14.83
CA PHE A 22 -2.92 6.80 13.57
C PHE A 22 -1.65 5.98 13.70
N VAL A 23 -0.87 6.18 14.77
CA VAL A 23 0.40 5.47 14.99
C VAL A 23 0.17 3.96 15.11
N GLU A 24 -0.79 3.55 15.92
CA GLU A 24 -1.13 2.15 16.14
C GLU A 24 -1.57 1.47 14.85
N ARG A 25 -2.46 2.10 14.08
CA ARG A 25 -3.00 1.48 12.85
C ARG A 25 -2.00 1.46 11.70
N VAL A 26 -1.05 2.39 11.67
CA VAL A 26 0.12 2.28 10.76
C VAL A 26 0.86 0.97 11.01
N ASP A 27 1.13 0.61 12.26
CA ASP A 27 1.85 -0.63 12.56
C ASP A 27 0.96 -1.88 12.43
N GLN A 28 -0.22 -1.85 13.04
CA GLN A 28 -1.10 -3.01 13.17
C GLN A 28 -1.81 -3.39 11.86
N GLU A 29 -2.16 -2.42 11.02
CA GLU A 29 -2.87 -2.68 9.77
C GLU A 29 -1.91 -2.61 8.58
N PHE A 30 -1.30 -1.45 8.34
CA PHE A 30 -0.53 -1.23 7.11
C PHE A 30 0.78 -2.01 7.09
N LEU A 31 1.63 -1.89 8.13
CA LEU A 31 2.93 -2.57 8.13
C LEU A 31 2.78 -4.10 8.23
N ASN A 32 1.85 -4.59 9.06
CA ASN A 32 1.54 -6.01 9.10
C ASN A 32 1.12 -6.55 7.73
N PHE A 33 0.19 -5.87 7.03
CA PHE A 33 -0.21 -6.27 5.69
C PHE A 33 0.98 -6.26 4.71
N ALA A 34 1.75 -5.18 4.68
CA ALA A 34 2.82 -5.01 3.71
C ALA A 34 3.94 -6.05 3.87
N PHE A 35 4.30 -6.38 5.11
CA PHE A 35 5.33 -7.37 5.41
C PHE A 35 4.82 -8.82 5.35
N ALA A 36 3.51 -9.05 5.49
CA ALA A 36 2.90 -10.36 5.31
C ALA A 36 2.85 -10.82 3.84
N ASN A 37 3.24 -9.97 2.89
CA ASN A 37 3.27 -10.26 1.46
C ASN A 37 4.72 -10.39 0.94
N PRO A 38 5.37 -11.57 1.02
CA PRO A 38 6.79 -11.76 0.70
C PRO A 38 7.19 -11.31 -0.71
N LYS A 39 6.26 -11.38 -1.68
CA LYS A 39 6.48 -10.94 -3.07
C LYS A 39 6.82 -9.45 -3.18
N PHE A 40 6.43 -8.64 -2.20
CA PHE A 40 6.63 -7.19 -2.17
C PHE A 40 7.69 -6.76 -1.15
N VAL A 41 8.31 -7.72 -0.46
CA VAL A 41 9.40 -7.50 0.49
C VAL A 41 10.72 -7.83 -0.20
N SER A 42 11.66 -6.87 -0.21
CA SER A 42 13.01 -7.05 -0.75
C SER A 42 14.03 -6.83 0.37
N HIS A 43 14.85 -7.84 0.67
CA HIS A 43 15.86 -7.78 1.73
C HIS A 43 15.33 -7.27 3.09
N GLY A 44 14.11 -7.67 3.47
CA GLY A 44 13.47 -7.21 4.71
C GLY A 44 12.99 -5.76 4.69
N GLN A 45 12.85 -5.17 3.48
CA GLN A 45 12.40 -3.81 3.25
C GLN A 45 11.19 -3.77 2.33
N ILE A 46 10.38 -2.73 2.46
CA ILE A 46 9.23 -2.46 1.58
C ILE A 46 9.32 -1.05 1.01
N LYS A 47 8.59 -0.79 -0.08
CA LYS A 47 8.40 0.56 -0.61
C LYS A 47 7.74 1.45 0.44
N CYS A 48 8.29 2.63 0.70
CA CYS A 48 7.75 3.58 1.66
C CYS A 48 6.69 4.49 1.01
N PRO A 49 5.42 4.44 1.44
CA PRO A 49 4.34 5.26 0.87
C PRO A 49 4.24 6.65 1.48
N CYS A 50 5.23 7.11 2.25
CA CYS A 50 5.15 8.43 2.85
C CYS A 50 5.24 9.53 1.78
N THR A 51 4.72 10.73 2.07
CA THR A 51 4.72 11.87 1.12
C THR A 51 6.10 12.25 0.57
N LYS A 52 7.19 11.93 1.28
CA LYS A 52 8.57 12.19 0.85
C LYS A 52 9.17 11.08 -0.02
N CYS A 53 8.72 9.84 0.18
CA CYS A 53 9.28 8.67 -0.50
C CYS A 53 8.44 8.22 -1.70
N ASP A 54 7.13 8.47 -1.68
CA ASP A 54 6.26 8.30 -2.85
C ASP A 54 6.41 6.91 -3.49
N ASN A 55 6.41 5.86 -2.65
CA ASN A 55 6.57 4.47 -3.04
C ASN A 55 7.86 4.14 -3.84
N ARG A 56 8.87 5.01 -3.81
CA ARG A 56 10.14 4.83 -4.55
C ARG A 56 11.29 4.26 -3.71
N LYS A 57 11.32 4.52 -2.41
CA LYS A 57 12.40 4.07 -1.52
C LYS A 57 12.03 2.77 -0.82
N PHE A 58 12.92 1.79 -0.84
CA PHE A 58 12.84 0.60 0.01
C PHE A 58 13.44 0.88 1.37
N LEU A 59 12.67 0.66 2.43
CA LEU A 59 13.05 0.98 3.80
C LEU A 59 12.65 -0.15 4.75
N SER A 60 13.34 -0.26 5.88
CA SER A 60 13.02 -1.24 6.92
C SER A 60 11.65 -0.94 7.55
N ARG A 61 11.04 -1.92 8.23
CA ARG A 61 9.76 -1.73 8.92
C ARG A 61 9.79 -0.51 9.86
N LYS A 62 10.85 -0.37 10.64
CA LYS A 62 11.04 0.74 11.59
C LYS A 62 11.13 2.09 10.89
N ASP A 63 11.85 2.15 9.77
CA ASP A 63 12.03 3.39 9.01
C ASP A 63 10.74 3.80 8.30
N VAL A 64 10.01 2.83 7.71
CA VAL A 64 8.71 3.10 7.09
C VAL A 64 7.71 3.60 8.13
N HIS A 65 7.63 2.97 9.30
CA HIS A 65 6.81 3.43 10.43
C HIS A 65 7.13 4.90 10.76
N LEU A 66 8.40 5.21 11.03
CA LEU A 66 8.85 6.55 11.38
C LEU A 66 8.53 7.57 10.28
N HIS A 67 8.73 7.20 9.02
CA HIS A 67 8.48 8.06 7.87
C HIS A 67 7.00 8.40 7.71
N ILE A 68 6.11 7.42 7.89
CA ILE A 68 4.66 7.62 7.81
C ILE A 68 4.17 8.45 9.00
N VAL A 69 4.62 8.14 10.22
CA VAL A 69 4.27 8.92 11.43
C VAL A 69 4.69 10.39 11.29
N ARG A 70 5.86 10.66 10.72
CA ARG A 70 6.35 12.03 10.53
C ARG A 70 5.69 12.77 9.35
N ASN A 71 5.47 12.09 8.22
CA ASN A 71 5.15 12.78 6.97
C ASN A 71 3.75 12.46 6.41
N GLY A 72 3.03 11.49 6.99
CA GLY A 72 1.79 10.95 6.46
C GLY A 72 1.96 10.14 5.17
N PHE A 73 0.88 9.52 4.73
CA PHE A 73 0.79 8.81 3.45
C PHE A 73 0.73 9.79 2.27
N ILE A 74 1.24 9.36 1.12
CA ILE A 74 0.99 10.06 -0.15
C ILE A 74 -0.50 10.07 -0.46
N ARG A 75 -1.03 11.23 -0.89
CA ARG A 75 -2.46 11.41 -1.22
C ARG A 75 -2.90 10.46 -2.33
N GLY A 76 -4.13 9.95 -2.23
CA GLY A 76 -4.72 9.02 -3.20
C GLY A 76 -4.22 7.58 -3.10
N TYR A 77 -3.41 7.26 -2.09
CA TYR A 77 -2.93 5.91 -1.81
C TYR A 77 -3.93 5.11 -0.95
N ASP A 78 -5.19 5.08 -1.38
CA ASP A 78 -6.29 4.38 -0.68
C ASP A 78 -6.22 2.85 -0.85
N ILE A 79 -5.44 2.40 -1.82
CA ILE A 79 -5.20 0.99 -2.15
C ILE A 79 -3.70 0.75 -2.02
N TRP A 80 -3.31 -0.24 -1.23
CA TRP A 80 -1.93 -0.65 -1.00
C TRP A 80 -1.40 -1.51 -2.17
N TYR A 81 -1.62 -1.06 -3.41
CA TYR A 81 -1.30 -1.80 -4.63
C TYR A 81 0.20 -2.13 -4.73
N ALA A 82 1.06 -1.24 -4.24
CA ALA A 82 2.49 -1.47 -4.25
C ALA A 82 2.92 -2.54 -3.24
N HIS A 83 1.99 -3.04 -2.42
CA HIS A 83 2.23 -3.98 -1.32
C HIS A 83 1.29 -5.19 -1.39
N GLY A 84 0.59 -5.39 -2.52
CA GLY A 84 -0.18 -6.61 -2.79
C GLY A 84 -1.69 -6.49 -2.61
N GLU A 85 -2.25 -5.32 -2.30
CA GLU A 85 -3.70 -5.16 -2.29
C GLU A 85 -4.23 -5.07 -3.73
N SER A 86 -5.23 -5.91 -4.04
CA SER A 86 -5.94 -5.88 -5.33
C SER A 86 -7.35 -5.30 -5.17
N LEU A 87 -7.83 -4.63 -6.22
CA LEU A 87 -9.17 -4.05 -6.26
C LEU A 87 -10.28 -5.11 -6.14
N ASN A 88 -10.04 -6.33 -6.65
CA ASN A 88 -11.01 -7.41 -6.65
C ASN A 88 -11.35 -7.92 -5.24
N MET A 89 -10.45 -7.75 -4.26
CA MET A 89 -10.70 -8.15 -2.86
C MET A 89 -11.73 -7.28 -2.13
N ARG A 90 -12.22 -6.20 -2.75
CA ARG A 90 -13.27 -5.34 -2.17
C ARG A 90 -14.70 -5.78 -2.54
N ASN A 91 -14.87 -6.76 -3.43
CA ASN A 91 -16.17 -7.12 -4.02
C ASN A 91 -16.68 -8.55 -3.80
N ASP A 92 -16.19 -9.28 -2.80
CA ASP A 92 -16.77 -10.60 -2.49
C ASP A 92 -17.85 -10.50 -1.39
N ALA A 93 -18.94 -9.82 -1.77
CA ALA A 93 -20.26 -10.10 -1.24
C ALA A 93 -21.17 -10.44 -2.45
N CYS A 94 -21.41 -11.74 -2.62
CA CYS A 94 -22.38 -12.36 -3.52
C CYS A 94 -22.04 -12.41 -5.03
N GLY A 95 -21.75 -13.62 -5.52
CA GLY A 95 -21.89 -13.98 -6.94
C GLY A 95 -20.83 -14.95 -7.45
N SER A 96 -20.98 -16.25 -7.19
CA SER A 96 -20.32 -17.26 -8.03
C SER A 96 -20.83 -17.11 -9.47
N LEU A 97 -19.96 -16.74 -10.40
CA LEU A 97 -20.20 -17.01 -11.81
C LEU A 97 -18.95 -17.65 -12.42
N SER A 98 -19.03 -18.96 -12.61
CA SER A 98 -18.16 -19.73 -13.48
C SER A 98 -18.44 -19.33 -14.93
N VAL A 99 -17.48 -18.75 -15.66
CA VAL A 99 -17.42 -18.84 -17.12
C VAL A 99 -15.95 -18.90 -17.58
N SER A 100 -15.73 -19.82 -18.53
CA SER A 100 -14.50 -20.36 -19.10
C SER A 100 -13.61 -19.38 -19.90
N ASN A 101 -12.37 -19.83 -20.15
CA ASN A 101 -11.32 -19.26 -21.00
C ASN A 101 -11.78 -18.56 -22.30
N GLU A 102 -11.29 -17.34 -22.58
CA GLU A 102 -10.29 -16.99 -23.63
C GLU A 102 -10.23 -15.45 -23.90
N GLU A 103 -8.99 -14.96 -24.07
CA GLU A 103 -8.49 -13.75 -24.75
C GLU A 103 -9.10 -12.34 -24.54
N GLY A 104 -8.22 -11.36 -24.23
CA GLY A 104 -8.48 -9.94 -24.53
C GLY A 104 -7.94 -8.91 -23.54
N SER A 105 -6.62 -8.69 -23.54
CA SER A 105 -5.98 -7.51 -22.97
C SER A 105 -6.66 -6.22 -23.43
N ARG A 106 -7.21 -5.40 -22.51
CA ARG A 106 -7.64 -4.03 -22.85
C ARG A 106 -7.90 -3.08 -21.66
N TYR A 107 -6.90 -2.88 -20.79
CA TYR A 107 -6.71 -1.57 -20.15
C TYR A 107 -5.26 -1.13 -20.32
N ARG A 108 -5.05 -0.31 -21.34
CA ARG A 108 -3.80 0.35 -21.73
C ARG A 108 -3.54 1.53 -20.78
N ALA A 109 -2.28 1.63 -20.37
CA ALA A 109 -1.53 2.88 -20.15
C ALA A 109 -2.02 3.85 -19.05
N MET A 110 -1.45 3.69 -17.85
CA MET A 110 -0.73 4.80 -17.23
C MET A 110 0.77 4.48 -17.25
N ASN A 111 1.41 4.69 -18.40
CA ASN A 111 2.87 4.93 -18.47
C ASN A 111 3.07 6.37 -18.00
N PHE A 112 4.04 6.74 -17.15
CA PHE A 112 5.50 6.69 -17.27
C PHE A 112 6.09 6.60 -15.84
N VAL A 113 7.20 5.94 -15.51
CA VAL A 113 8.42 5.65 -16.27
C VAL A 113 9.00 4.32 -15.77
N LEU A 114 9.25 3.39 -16.69
CA LEU A 114 10.20 2.31 -16.49
C LEU A 114 11.62 2.90 -16.60
N SER A 115 12.43 2.67 -15.59
CA SER A 115 13.88 2.51 -15.73
C SER A 115 14.23 1.27 -14.88
N CYS A 116 14.33 0.07 -15.49
CA CYS A 116 15.58 -0.48 -16.04
C CYS A 116 16.63 -0.68 -14.94
N PHE A 117 17.26 -1.84 -14.71
CA PHE A 117 17.45 -3.09 -15.46
C PHE A 117 18.04 -4.16 -14.51
N CYS A 118 17.87 -5.44 -14.87
CA CYS A 118 18.72 -6.62 -14.58
C CYS A 118 18.96 -7.03 -13.10
N TRP A 119 18.98 -8.31 -12.73
CA TRP A 119 19.24 -9.53 -13.48
C TRP A 119 18.69 -10.73 -12.69
N TYR A 120 18.15 -11.73 -13.38
CA TYR A 120 18.25 -13.12 -12.95
C TYR A 120 19.33 -13.76 -13.83
N LEU A 121 20.44 -14.14 -13.21
CA LEU A 121 21.34 -15.25 -13.56
C LEU A 121 22.22 -15.52 -12.34
#